data_AF-A0A5M6ZGC5-F1
#
_entry.id   AF-A0A5M6ZGC5-F1
#
_cell.length_a   1.000
_cell.length_b   1.000
_cell.length_c   1.000
_cell.angle_alpha   90.00
_cell.angle_beta   90.00
_cell.angle_gamma   90.00
#
_symmetry.space_group_name_H-M   'P 1'
#
loop_
_entity.id
_entity.type
_entity.pdbx_description
1 polymer ?
#
loop_
_entity_poly.entity_id
_entity_poly.type
_entity_poly.pdbx_seq_one_letter_code
_entity_poly.pdbx_strand_id
1 'polypeptide(L)'
;MLLFAIQLAHFLIYVAALAMLAGMAVYALSGRLARYIPLFLGYPLAILAGYLANGNRCILQTWARALTGVEDGWARDILFLPEIVAVNTMAVCIPVFVLAALAVIARWALTRRAPIS
;
A
#
# COMPACT_ATOMS: atom_id res chain seq x y z
N MET A 1 4.90 6.03 24.65
CA MET A 1 5.24 4.68 24.13
C MET A 1 4.25 4.19 23.09
N LEU A 2 2.95 4.20 23.38
CA LEU A 2 1.91 3.74 22.42
C LEU A 2 1.90 4.52 21.09
N LEU A 3 1.98 5.85 21.13
CA LEU A 3 2.03 6.67 19.90
C LEU A 3 3.23 6.33 19.01
N PHE A 4 4.40 6.11 19.61
CA PHE A 4 5.61 5.69 18.88
C PHE A 4 5.41 4.32 18.21
N ALA A 5 4.77 3.37 18.91
CA ALA A 5 4.47 2.06 18.34
C ALA A 5 3.52 2.16 17.13
N ILE A 6 2.51 3.03 17.18
CA ILE A 6 1.61 3.29 16.05
C ILE A 6 2.37 3.91 14.89
N GLN A 7 3.18 4.93 15.15
CA GLN A 7 3.98 5.61 14.13
C GLN A 7 4.96 4.66 13.44
N LEU A 8 5.61 3.78 14.21
CA LEU A 8 6.50 2.75 13.70
C LEU A 8 5.74 1.71 12.88
N ALA A 9 4.61 1.20 13.39
CA ALA A 9 3.79 0.23 12.67
C ALA A 9 3.31 0.79 11.33
N HIS A 10 2.86 2.05 11.31
CA HIS A 10 2.39 2.69 10.09
C HIS A 10 3.52 2.87 9.07
N PHE A 11 4.71 3.27 9.53
CA PHE A 11 5.89 3.35 8.67
C PHE A 11 6.28 1.99 8.07
N LEU A 12 6.26 0.93 8.88
CA LEU A 12 6.56 -0.43 8.41
C LEU A 12 5.54 -0.90 7.36
N ILE A 13 4.26 -0.60 7.56
CA ILE A 13 3.20 -0.91 6.58
C ILE A 13 3.44 -0.15 5.28
N TYR A 14 3.81 1.13 5.36
CA TYR A 14 4.15 1.94 4.19
C TYR A 14 5.32 1.34 3.40
N VAL A 15 6.42 1.00 4.08
CA VAL A 15 7.60 0.37 3.45
C VAL A 15 7.24 -0.98 2.82
N ALA A 16 6.46 -1.80 3.52
CA ALA A 16 5.98 -3.07 2.99
C ALA A 16 5.13 -2.87 1.73
N ALA A 17 4.23 -1.89 1.72
CA ALA A 17 3.41 -1.56 0.55
C ALA A 17 4.28 -1.17 -0.66
N LEU A 18 5.31 -0.34 -0.46
CA LEU A 18 6.27 0.00 -1.51
C LEU A 18 7.02 -1.24 -2.03
N ALA A 19 7.41 -2.16 -1.15
CA ALA A 19 8.05 -3.41 -1.54
C ALA A 19 7.10 -4.29 -2.38
N MET A 20 5.82 -4.36 -2.04
CA MET A 20 4.82 -5.08 -2.84
C MET A 20 4.67 -4.45 -4.24
N LEU A 21 4.65 -3.11 -4.32
CA LEU A 21 4.61 -2.40 -5.59
C LEU A 21 5.82 -2.70 -6.46
N ALA A 22 7.02 -2.70 -5.88
CA ALA A 22 8.25 -3.09 -6.56
C ALA A 22 8.18 -4.55 -7.05
N GLY A 23 7.65 -5.46 -6.23
CA GLY A 23 7.41 -6.86 -6.60
C GLY A 23 6.49 -7.01 -7.81
N MET A 24 5.39 -6.24 -7.84
CA MET A 24 4.48 -6.19 -9.00
C MET A 24 5.18 -5.66 -10.25
N ALA A 25 5.97 -4.59 -10.13
CA ALA A 25 6.71 -4.04 -11.25
C ALA A 25 7.74 -5.04 -11.81
N VAL A 26 8.49 -5.72 -10.93
CA VAL A 26 9.44 -6.77 -11.32
C VAL A 26 8.72 -7.89 -12.07
N TYR A 27 7.57 -8.35 -11.58
CA TYR A 27 6.79 -9.36 -12.29
C TYR A 27 6.26 -8.86 -13.63
N ALA A 28 5.67 -7.66 -13.68
CA ALA A 28 5.12 -7.10 -14.91
C ALA A 28 6.18 -6.98 -16.02
N LEU A 29 7.40 -6.55 -15.67
CA LEU A 29 8.50 -6.36 -16.61
C LEU A 29 9.19 -7.67 -17.01
N SER A 30 9.44 -8.56 -16.04
CA SER A 30 10.31 -9.74 -16.25
C SER A 30 9.59 -11.09 -16.25
N GLY A 31 8.37 -11.16 -15.73
CA GLY A 31 7.65 -12.41 -15.46
C GLY A 31 8.18 -13.20 -14.25
N ARG A 32 9.25 -12.74 -13.60
CA ARG A 32 9.80 -13.38 -12.39
C ARG A 32 8.92 -13.09 -11.18
N LEU A 33 9.05 -13.89 -10.12
CA LEU A 33 8.29 -13.74 -8.87
C LEU A 33 6.78 -14.02 -9.01
N ALA A 34 6.36 -14.74 -10.05
CA ALA A 34 4.96 -15.11 -10.27
C ALA A 34 4.29 -15.74 -9.04
N ARG A 35 5.04 -16.59 -8.30
CA ARG A 35 4.56 -17.25 -7.07
C ARG A 35 4.17 -16.28 -5.95
N TYR A 36 4.67 -15.05 -5.98
CA TYR A 36 4.43 -14.03 -4.96
C TYR A 36 3.34 -13.03 -5.36
N ILE A 37 2.77 -13.15 -6.56
CA ILE A 37 1.69 -12.24 -7.00
C ILE A 37 0.48 -12.21 -6.06
N PRO A 38 0.03 -13.34 -5.48
CA PRO A 38 -1.03 -13.29 -4.47
C PRO A 38 -0.67 -12.40 -3.28
N LEU A 39 0.59 -12.40 -2.85
CA LEU A 39 1.07 -11.52 -1.77
C LEU A 39 1.15 -10.07 -2.23
N PHE A 40 1.77 -9.82 -3.39
CA PHE A 40 1.99 -8.47 -3.91
C PHE A 40 0.69 -7.72 -4.22
N LEU A 41 -0.37 -8.44 -4.62
CA LEU A 41 -1.72 -7.88 -4.79
C LEU A 41 -2.54 -7.92 -3.50
N GLY A 42 -2.49 -9.03 -2.77
CA GLY A 42 -3.32 -9.24 -1.59
C GLY A 42 -3.04 -8.23 -0.48
N TYR A 43 -1.77 -7.87 -0.27
CA TYR A 43 -1.39 -6.94 0.79
C TYR A 43 -1.92 -5.51 0.55
N PRO A 44 -1.72 -4.86 -0.62
CA PRO A 44 -2.35 -3.57 -0.93
C PRO A 44 -3.89 -3.63 -0.92
N LEU A 45 -4.49 -4.73 -1.38
CA LEU A 45 -5.95 -4.89 -1.34
C LEU A 45 -6.48 -4.96 0.09
N ALA A 46 -5.76 -5.62 1.01
CA ALA A 46 -6.13 -5.64 2.43
C ALA A 46 -6.05 -4.24 3.07
N ILE A 47 -5.02 -3.46 2.73
CA ILE A 47 -4.91 -2.06 3.17
C ILE A 47 -6.09 -1.24 2.64
N LEU A 48 -6.41 -1.37 1.34
CA LEU A 48 -7.54 -0.66 0.74
C LEU A 48 -8.86 -1.06 1.40
N ALA A 49 -9.09 -2.35 1.65
CA ALA A 49 -10.28 -2.83 2.35
C ALA A 49 -10.39 -2.23 3.75
N GLY A 50 -9.30 -2.19 4.52
CA GLY A 50 -9.26 -1.55 5.83
C GLY A 50 -9.55 -0.04 5.77
N TYR A 51 -8.99 0.66 4.78
CA TYR A 51 -9.24 2.08 4.54
C TYR A 51 -10.72 2.38 4.24
N LEU A 52 -11.34 1.58 3.37
CA LEU A 52 -12.76 1.70 3.02
C LEU A 52 -13.67 1.37 4.22
N ALA A 53 -13.36 0.29 4.95
CA ALA A 53 -14.09 -0.12 6.14
C ALA A 53 -14.03 0.94 7.27
N ASN A 54 -12.97 1.74 7.30
CA ASN A 54 -12.78 2.83 8.26
C ASN A 54 -13.25 4.20 7.73
N GLY A 55 -14.24 4.21 6.81
CA GLY A 55 -14.88 5.44 6.34
C GLY A 55 -13.96 6.33 5.49
N ASN A 56 -13.13 5.72 4.63
CA ASN A 56 -12.12 6.41 3.82
C ASN A 56 -11.08 7.14 4.66
N ARG A 57 -10.65 6.53 5.77
CA ARG A 57 -9.59 7.05 6.65
C ARG A 57 -8.60 5.94 6.98
N CYS A 58 -7.33 6.29 7.18
CA CYS A 58 -6.36 5.32 7.69
C CYS A 58 -6.67 4.96 9.15
N ILE A 59 -6.74 3.66 9.48
CA ILE A 59 -7.04 3.15 10.83
C ILE A 59 -6.00 3.66 11.84
N LEU A 60 -4.72 3.59 11.47
CA LEU A 60 -3.63 4.03 12.34
C LEU A 60 -3.65 5.54 12.56
N GLN A 61 -4.09 6.32 11.56
CA GLN A 61 -4.31 7.75 11.70
C GLN A 61 -5.46 8.06 12.66
N THR A 62 -6.57 7.32 12.55
CA THR A 62 -7.70 7.43 13.49
C THR A 62 -7.24 7.17 14.93
N TRP A 63 -6.42 6.14 15.16
CA TRP A 63 -5.89 5.84 16.49
C TRP A 63 -4.88 6.88 16.98
N ALA A 64 -4.00 7.37 16.11
CA ALA A 64 -3.06 8.43 16.45
C ALA A 64 -3.80 9.70 16.93
N ARG A 65 -4.83 10.14 16.17
CA ARG A 65 -5.68 11.28 16.55
C ARG A 65 -6.35 11.10 17.91
N ALA A 66 -6.92 9.92 18.16
CA ALA A 66 -7.57 9.61 19.43
C ALA A 66 -6.59 9.69 20.61
N LEU A 67 -5.33 9.29 20.42
CA LEU A 67 -4.30 9.35 21.46
C LEU A 67 -3.70 10.74 21.66
N THR A 68 -3.70 11.59 20.63
CA THR A 68 -3.14 12.94 20.71
C THR A 68 -4.19 14.02 21.03
N GLY A 69 -5.49 13.67 21.07
CA GLY A 69 -6.58 14.62 21.27
C GLY A 69 -6.75 15.61 20.11
N VAL A 70 -6.26 15.25 18.91
CA VAL A 70 -6.35 16.10 17.72
C VAL A 70 -7.62 15.73 16.97
N GLU A 71 -8.65 16.58 17.08
CA GLU A 71 -9.94 16.38 16.40
C GLU A 71 -9.89 16.83 14.93
N ASP A 72 -9.28 18.00 14.69
CA ASP A 72 -9.09 18.59 13.36
C ASP A 72 -7.61 18.70 12.99
N GLY A 73 -7.26 18.24 11.78
CA GLY A 73 -5.89 18.31 11.24
C GLY A 73 -5.16 16.96 11.13
N TRP A 74 -3.90 17.00 10.70
CA TRP A 74 -3.06 15.81 10.56
C TRP A 74 -2.34 15.53 11.89
N ALA A 75 -2.62 14.37 12.50
CA ALA A 75 -1.80 13.87 13.59
C ALA A 75 -0.62 13.12 12.97
N ARG A 76 0.59 13.31 13.50
CA ARG A 76 1.75 12.58 13.01
C ARG A 76 1.57 11.09 13.35
N ASP A 77 1.28 10.30 12.32
CA ASP A 77 0.95 8.89 12.41
C ASP A 77 1.90 7.99 11.63
N ILE A 78 2.80 8.57 10.84
CA ILE A 78 3.89 7.86 10.18
C ILE A 78 5.21 8.42 10.68
N LEU A 79 6.05 7.56 11.25
CA LEU A 79 7.40 7.93 11.66
C LEU A 79 8.23 8.27 10.41
N PHE A 80 9.01 9.36 10.44
CA PHE A 80 9.97 9.74 9.39
C PHE A 80 9.43 10.19 8.02
N LEU A 81 8.12 10.23 7.76
CA LEU A 81 7.60 10.84 6.53
C LEU A 81 7.43 12.36 6.68
N PRO A 82 7.80 13.17 5.67
CA PRO A 82 7.37 14.56 5.59
C PRO A 82 5.84 14.62 5.51
N GLU A 83 5.24 15.59 6.20
CA GLU A 83 3.78 15.76 6.28
C GLU A 83 3.11 15.78 4.90
N ILE A 84 3.70 16.51 3.94
CA ILE A 84 3.18 16.58 2.57
C ILE A 84 3.09 15.21 1.89
N VAL A 85 4.02 14.30 2.20
CA VAL A 85 4.02 12.94 1.64
C VAL A 85 2.96 12.12 2.36
N ALA A 86 2.89 12.19 3.70
CA ALA A 86 1.94 11.42 4.50
C ALA A 86 0.48 11.75 4.14
N VAL A 87 0.14 13.04 4.01
CA VAL A 87 -1.22 13.49 3.66
C VAL A 87 -1.63 13.05 2.26
N ASN A 88 -0.69 13.03 1.30
CA ASN A 88 -0.97 12.68 -0.09
C ASN A 88 -0.73 11.19 -0.40
N THR A 89 -0.29 10.39 0.57
CA THR A 89 0.11 8.99 0.34
C THR A 89 -1.00 8.18 -0.32
N MET A 90 -2.24 8.23 0.18
CA MET A 90 -3.33 7.46 -0.42
C MET A 90 -3.70 7.96 -1.82
N ALA A 91 -3.75 9.29 -2.01
CA ALA A 91 -4.08 9.90 -3.30
C ALA A 91 -3.06 9.55 -4.40
N VAL A 92 -1.78 9.38 -4.03
CA VAL A 92 -0.72 8.99 -4.97
C VAL A 92 -0.61 7.47 -5.11
N CYS A 93 -0.62 6.73 -4.00
CA CYS A 93 -0.39 5.29 -4.02
C CYS A 93 -1.55 4.54 -4.67
N ILE A 94 -2.81 4.94 -4.48
CA ILE A 94 -3.96 4.22 -5.07
C ILE A 94 -3.84 4.15 -6.61
N PRO A 95 -3.70 5.27 -7.36
CA PRO A 95 -3.53 5.21 -8.82
C PRO A 95 -2.33 4.35 -9.24
N VAL A 96 -1.20 4.49 -8.54
CA VAL A 96 0.02 3.74 -8.84
C VAL A 96 -0.19 2.22 -8.64
N PHE A 97 -0.86 1.83 -7.57
CA PHE A 97 -1.22 0.44 -7.32
C PHE A 97 -2.18 -0.11 -8.38
N VAL A 98 -3.17 0.67 -8.80
CA VAL A 98 -4.11 0.27 -9.86
C VAL A 98 -3.35 0.02 -11.17
N LEU A 99 -2.45 0.93 -11.57
CA LEU A 99 -1.64 0.77 -12.77
C LEU A 99 -0.73 -0.46 -12.69
N ALA A 100 -0.08 -0.68 -11.54
CA ALA A 100 0.75 -1.87 -11.33
C ALA A 100 -0.06 -3.17 -11.39
N ALA A 101 -1.25 -3.20 -10.78
CA ALA A 101 -2.14 -4.36 -10.85
C ALA A 101 -2.59 -4.66 -12.29
N LEU A 102 -2.95 -3.62 -13.06
CA LEU A 102 -3.27 -3.77 -14.48
C LEU A 102 -2.09 -4.32 -15.29
N ALA A 103 -0.87 -3.84 -15.03
CA ALA A 103 0.33 -4.34 -15.69
C ALA A 103 0.61 -5.82 -15.35
N VAL A 104 0.40 -6.23 -14.09
CA VAL A 104 0.47 -7.63 -13.66
C VAL A 104 -0.56 -8.49 -14.41
N ILE A 105 -1.81 -8.04 -14.51
CA ILE A 105 -2.88 -8.75 -15.22
C ILE A 105 -2.55 -8.88 -16.70
N ALA A 106 -2.10 -7.80 -17.34
CA ALA A 106 -1.70 -7.80 -18.75
C ALA A 106 -0.56 -8.80 -19.01
N ARG A 107 0.48 -8.79 -18.17
CA ARG A 107 1.58 -9.76 -18.26
C ARG A 107 1.08 -11.20 -18.10
N TRP A 108 0.23 -11.47 -17.11
CA TRP A 108 -0.35 -12.79 -16.89
C TRP A 108 -1.14 -13.29 -18.10
N ALA A 109 -1.95 -12.42 -18.71
CA ALA A 109 -2.70 -12.74 -19.93
C ALA A 109 -1.77 -13.07 -21.11
N LEU A 110 -0.68 -12.33 -21.29
CA LEU A 110 0.32 -12.60 -22.32
C LEU A 110 1.02 -13.94 -22.12
N THR A 111 1.42 -14.26 -20.88
CA THR A 111 2.08 -15.55 -20.56
C THR A 111 1.18 -16.75 -20.80
N ARG A 112 -0.15 -16.62 -20.64
CA ARG A 112 -1.10 -17.70 -20.94
C ARG A 112 -1.40 -17.89 -22.43
N ARG A 113 -1.11 -16.88 -23.25
CA ARG A 113 -1.35 -16.91 -24.71
C ARG A 113 -0.14 -17.39 -25.51
N ALA A 114 1.03 -17.54 -24.89
CA ALA A 114 2.19 -18.11 -25.57
C ALA A 114 1.93 -19.60 -25.85
N PRO A 115 1.83 -20.03 -27.13
CA PRO A 115 1.74 -21.45 -27.44
C PRO A 115 3.02 -22.14 -26.97
N ILE A 116 2.86 -23.33 -26.39
CA ILE A 116 3.96 -24.25 -26.08
C ILE A 116 4.53 -24.67 -27.44
N SER A 117 5.64 -24.05 -27.85
CA SER A 117 6.43 -24.43 -29.03
C SER A 117 7.38 -25.56 -28.68
#